data_AF-A0A925ZQM0-F1
#
_entry.id   AF-A0A925ZQM0-F1
#
_cell.length_a   1.000
_cell.length_b   1.000
_cell.length_c   1.000
_cell.angle_alpha   90.00
_cell.angle_beta   90.00
_cell.angle_gamma   90.00
#
_symmetry.space_group_name_H-M   'P 1'
#
loop_
_entity.id
_entity.type
_entity.pdbx_description
1 polymer ?
#
loop_
_entity_poly.entity_id
_entity_poly.type
_entity_poly.pdbx_seq_one_letter_code
_entity_poly.pdbx_strand_id
1 'polypeptide(L)' 'MNPTTDALPWRTALVVGLGTSGRAAATLLHRLGVTVRAYDRDAHAELPAG' A
#
# COMPACT_ATOMS: atom_id res chain seq x y z
N MET A 1 1.53 26.82 -8.84
CA MET A 1 0.48 25.80 -9.03
C MET A 1 0.88 24.58 -8.22
N ASN A 2 0.21 24.36 -7.09
CA ASN A 2 0.39 23.16 -6.26
C ASN A 2 -0.61 22.13 -6.80
N PRO A 3 -0.19 20.98 -7.36
CA PRO A 3 -1.17 19.98 -7.76
C PRO A 3 -1.82 19.48 -6.48
N THR A 4 -3.01 19.99 -6.17
CA THR A 4 -3.92 19.35 -5.23
C THR A 4 -4.03 17.91 -5.67
N THR A 5 -3.47 17.03 -4.86
CA THR A 5 -3.64 15.58 -4.92
C THR A 5 -5.14 15.33 -4.92
N ASP A 6 -5.70 15.30 -6.12
CA ASP A 6 -7.08 14.92 -6.37
C ASP A 6 -7.22 13.55 -5.70
N ALA A 7 -8.01 13.51 -4.63
CA ALA A 7 -7.98 12.41 -3.68
C ALA A 7 -8.25 11.12 -4.46
N LEU A 8 -7.24 10.24 -4.53
CA LEU A 8 -7.35 8.96 -5.23
C LEU A 8 -8.71 8.32 -4.89
N PRO A 9 -9.58 8.04 -5.87
CA PRO A 9 -10.95 7.57 -5.59
C PRO A 9 -10.95 6.22 -4.87
N TRP A 10 -9.83 5.50 -4.95
CA TRP A 10 -9.53 4.26 -4.25
C TRP A 10 -8.74 4.58 -2.97
N ARG A 11 -9.45 4.72 -1.86
CA ARG A 11 -8.84 4.94 -0.53
C ARG A 11 -8.14 3.69 0.03
N THR A 12 -8.42 2.51 -0.53
CA THR A 12 -7.94 1.23 -0.03
C THR A 12 -7.40 0.36 -1.16
N ALA A 13 -6.22 -0.21 -0.98
CA ALA A 13 -5.61 -1.17 -1.90
C ALA A 13 -5.33 -2.50 -1.20
N LEU A 14 -5.41 -3.58 -1.97
CA LEU A 14 -5.12 -4.94 -1.54
C LEU A 14 -3.84 -5.44 -2.24
N VAL A 15 -2.87 -5.91 -1.46
CA VAL A 15 -1.61 -6.48 -1.97
C VAL A 15 -1.55 -7.96 -1.56
N VAL A 16 -1.39 -8.85 -2.53
CA VAL A 16 -1.26 -10.30 -2.29
C VAL A 16 0.13 -10.75 -2.69
N GLY A 17 0.84 -11.39 -1.77
CA GLY A 17 2.24 -11.78 -1.89
C GLY A 17 3.18 -10.62 -1.57
N LEU A 18 3.83 -10.69 -0.42
CA LEU A 18 4.82 -9.75 0.11
C LEU A 18 6.26 -10.25 -0.10
N GLY A 19 6.51 -10.82 -1.27
CA GLY A 19 7.86 -10.85 -1.84
C GLY A 19 8.38 -9.44 -2.15
N THR A 20 9.55 -9.33 -2.76
CA THR A 20 10.21 -8.04 -3.07
C THR A 20 9.29 -7.04 -3.75
N SER A 21 8.57 -7.48 -4.79
CA SER A 21 7.66 -6.62 -5.56
C SER A 21 6.42 -6.20 -4.76
N GLY A 22 5.86 -7.09 -3.94
CA GLY A 22 4.69 -6.78 -3.12
C GLY A 22 4.98 -5.73 -2.04
N ARG A 23 6.15 -5.83 -1.40
CA ARG A 23 6.59 -4.82 -0.42
C ARG A 23 6.82 -3.46 -1.06
N ALA A 24 7.44 -3.44 -2.25
CA ALA A 24 7.64 -2.20 -2.99
C ALA A 24 6.31 -1.55 -3.38
N ALA A 25 5.34 -2.34 -3.85
CA ALA A 25 4.00 -1.87 -4.18
C ALA A 25 3.26 -1.33 -2.94
N ALA A 26 3.25 -2.07 -1.83
CA ALA A 26 2.62 -1.64 -0.58
C ALA A 26 3.23 -0.32 -0.06
N THR A 27 4.56 -0.19 -0.12
CA THR A 27 5.28 1.02 0.29
C THR A 27 4.91 2.21 -0.58
N LEU A 28 4.87 2.03 -1.91
CA LEU A 28 4.48 3.08 -2.84
C LEU A 28 3.05 3.54 -2.58
N LEU A 29 2.10 2.60 -2.41
CA LEU A 29 0.71 2.90 -2.14
C LEU A 29 0.52 3.63 -0.80
N HIS A 30 1.26 3.21 0.23
CA HIS A 30 1.22 3.89 1.53
C HIS A 30 1.71 5.34 1.43
N ARG A 31 2.81 5.59 0.71
CA ARG A 31 3.34 6.95 0.47
C ARG A 31 2.39 7.84 -0.33
N LEU A 32 1.49 7.26 -1.11
CA LEU A 32 0.44 7.96 -1.84
C LEU A 32 -0.81 8.23 -0.98
N GLY A 33 -0.78 7.88 0.31
CA GLY A 33 -1.91 8.06 1.23
C GLY A 33 -3.01 7.00 1.09
N VAL A 34 -2.70 5.88 0.42
CA VAL A 34 -3.65 4.77 0.26
C VAL A 34 -3.57 3.85 1.48
N THR A 35 -4.71 3.43 2.00
CA THR A 35 -4.79 2.40 3.04
C THR A 35 -4.48 1.04 2.42
N VAL A 36 -3.43 0.36 2.87
CA VAL A 36 -3.03 -0.92 2.27
C VAL A 36 -3.40 -2.08 3.19
N ARG A 37 -4.09 -3.09 2.65
CA ARG A 37 -4.25 -4.41 3.27
C ARG A 37 -3.39 -5.40 2.53
N ALA A 38 -2.39 -5.97 3.21
CA ALA A 38 -1.51 -6.94 2.59
C ALA A 38 -1.74 -8.34 3.16
N TYR A 39 -1.68 -9.34 2.27
CA TYR A 39 -1.80 -10.75 2.58
C TYR A 39 -0.61 -11.48 1.99
N ASP A 40 0.11 -12.23 2.82
CA ASP A 40 1.07 -13.23 2.35
C ASP A 40 0.56 -14.63 2.74
N ARG A 41 1.07 -15.66 2.08
CA ARG A 41 0.75 -17.06 2.38
C ARG A 41 1.12 -17.41 3.84
N ASP A 42 2.14 -16.75 4.39
CA ASP A 42 2.48 -16.80 5.80
C ASP A 42 1.79 -15.63 6.53
N ALA A 43 0.66 -15.92 7.18
CA ALA A 43 -0.43 -15.00 7.52
C ALA A 43 -0.15 -13.82 8.51
N HIS A 44 1.10 -13.35 8.70
CA HIS A 44 1.44 -12.34 9.71
C HIS A 44 2.45 -11.27 9.27
N ALA A 45 2.37 -10.80 8.03
CA ALA A 45 3.13 -9.62 7.65
C ALA A 45 2.30 -8.35 7.96
N GLU A 46 2.39 -7.87 9.19
CA GLU A 46 2.02 -6.49 9.50
C GLU A 46 2.94 -5.57 8.69
N LEU A 47 2.35 -4.69 7.90
CA LEU A 47 3.10 -3.64 7.21
C LEU A 47 3.69 -2.70 8.27
N PRO A 48 4.96 -2.27 8.13
CA PRO A 48 5.51 -1.26 9.02
C PRO A 48 4.66 0.01 8.91
N ALA A 49 4.28 0.55 10.05
CA ALA A 49 3.68 1.87 10.11
C ALA A 49 4.75 2.91 9.73
N GLY A 50 4.62 3.55 8.55
CA GLY A 50 5.52 4.63 8.13
C GLY A 50 5.69 4.76 6.62
#